data_AF-A0A9D9RTG5-F1
#
_entry.id   AF-A0A9D9RTG5-F1
#
_cell.length_a   1.000
_cell.length_b   1.000
_cell.length_c   1.000
_cell.angle_alpha   90.00
_cell.angle_beta   90.00
_cell.angle_gamma   90.00
#
_symmetry.space_group_name_H-M   'P 1'
#
loop_
_entity.id
_entity.type
_entity.pdbx_description
1 polymer ?
#
loop_
_entity_poly.entity_id
_entity_poly.type
_entity_poly.pdbx_seq_one_letter_code
_entity_poly.pdbx_strand_id
1 'polypeptide(L)'
;MPIRCYINPEFNLILFIGDGLVTGSDYFKAAEIASQDKLRKWGMVTIVDLLSAETDFELQDMRFAIEFTNNLSRKKLEPEQVIALTSSKAIHLISDSLKLLPSKVPVKLDLLNSVDELISFLGISERKQEFMAFYDQCKNGK
;
A
#
# COMPACT_ATOMS: atom_id res chain seq x y z
N MET A 1 6.85 13.97 -6.45
CA MET A 1 6.27 13.24 -5.30
C MET A 1 7.11 11.99 -5.11
N PRO A 2 7.57 11.67 -3.90
CA PRO A 2 8.49 10.53 -3.68
C PRO A 2 7.81 9.17 -3.91
N ILE A 3 6.49 9.15 -4.02
CA ILE A 3 5.72 7.96 -4.39
C ILE A 3 5.24 8.08 -5.83
N ARG A 4 5.54 7.06 -6.63
CA ARG A 4 4.96 6.84 -7.97
C ARG A 4 3.79 5.86 -7.85
N CYS A 5 2.73 6.06 -8.64
CA CYS A 5 1.52 5.24 -8.62
C CYS A 5 1.28 4.58 -9.97
N TYR A 6 1.02 3.28 -9.95
CA TYR A 6 0.67 2.48 -11.12
C TYR A 6 -0.59 1.67 -10.81
N ILE A 7 -1.57 1.68 -11.71
CA ILE A 7 -2.78 0.86 -11.57
C ILE A 7 -2.75 -0.21 -12.65
N ASN A 8 -2.83 -1.47 -12.23
CA ASN A 8 -2.86 -2.60 -13.15
C ASN A 8 -4.17 -3.38 -12.99
N PRO A 9 -5.15 -3.16 -13.88
CA PRO A 9 -6.42 -3.86 -13.85
C PRO A 9 -6.32 -5.36 -14.08
N GLU A 10 -5.27 -5.84 -14.74
CA GLU A 10 -5.09 -7.26 -15.07
C GLU A 10 -4.70 -8.09 -13.84
N PHE A 11 -3.86 -7.52 -12.97
CA PHE A 11 -3.56 -8.11 -11.66
C PHE A 11 -4.50 -7.61 -10.55
N ASN A 12 -5.51 -6.80 -10.89
CA ASN A 12 -6.43 -6.17 -9.94
C ASN A 12 -5.71 -5.47 -8.77
N LEU A 13 -4.69 -4.67 -9.08
CA LEU A 13 -3.84 -4.02 -8.08
C LEU A 13 -3.56 -2.55 -8.36
N ILE A 14 -3.17 -1.86 -7.29
CA ILE A 14 -2.59 -0.53 -7.28
C ILE A 14 -1.18 -0.70 -6.69
N LEU A 15 -0.15 -0.22 -7.38
CA LEU A 15 1.24 -0.29 -6.94
C LEU A 15 1.76 1.13 -6.69
N PHE A 16 2.10 1.41 -5.44
CA PHE A 16 2.84 2.59 -5.02
C PHE A 16 4.30 2.21 -4.85
N ILE A 17 5.20 2.95 -5.50
CA ILE A 17 6.65 2.77 -5.36
C ILE A 17 7.22 4.03 -4.74
N GLY A 18 7.66 3.91 -3.49
CA GLY A 18 8.39 4.93 -2.76
C GLY A 18 9.87 4.95 -3.15
N ASP A 19 10.42 6.14 -3.31
CA ASP A 19 11.86 6.38 -3.50
C ASP A 19 12.28 7.63 -2.72
N GLY A 20 13.53 7.66 -2.23
CA GLY A 20 14.02 8.69 -1.32
C GLY A 20 13.29 8.70 0.03
N LEU A 21 13.06 9.89 0.57
CA LEU A 21 12.33 10.09 1.82
C LEU A 21 10.81 10.06 1.58
N VAL A 22 10.11 9.13 2.22
CA VAL A 22 8.66 8.95 2.14
C VAL A 22 8.02 9.20 3.50
N THR A 23 7.03 10.09 3.54
CA THR A 23 6.22 10.39 4.73
C THR A 23 4.82 9.80 4.62
N GLY A 24 4.09 9.73 5.74
CA GLY A 24 2.67 9.35 5.72
C GLY A 24 1.82 10.30 4.87
N SER A 25 2.12 11.60 4.91
CA SER A 25 1.46 12.61 4.06
C SER A 25 1.64 12.35 2.56
N ASP A 26 2.81 11.86 2.12
CA ASP A 26 3.04 11.50 0.72
C ASP A 26 2.18 10.30 0.30
N TYR A 27 2.06 9.30 1.17
CA TYR A 27 1.19 8.15 0.95
C TYR A 27 -0.27 8.58 0.78
N PHE A 28 -0.82 9.42 1.66
CA PHE A 28 -2.22 9.84 1.55
C PHE A 28 -2.49 10.66 0.30
N LYS A 29 -1.56 11.52 -0.12
CA LYS A 29 -1.65 12.24 -1.41
C LYS A 29 -1.67 11.27 -2.59
N ALA A 30 -0.78 10.27 -2.59
CA ALA A 30 -0.76 9.25 -3.63
C ALA A 30 -2.07 8.44 -3.66
N ALA A 31 -2.60 8.07 -2.50
CA ALA A 31 -3.87 7.36 -2.37
C ALA A 31 -5.05 8.19 -2.86
N GLU A 32 -5.09 9.49 -2.56
CA GLU A 32 -6.11 10.41 -3.06
C GLU A 32 -6.05 10.53 -4.59
N ILE A 33 -4.86 10.71 -5.17
CA ILE A 33 -4.68 10.76 -6.63
C ILE A 33 -5.15 9.44 -7.26
N ALA A 34 -4.72 8.29 -6.72
CA ALA A 34 -5.14 6.99 -7.21
C ALA A 34 -6.66 6.80 -7.11
N SER A 35 -7.32 7.37 -6.11
CA SER A 35 -8.78 7.28 -5.95
C SER A 35 -9.57 7.97 -7.08
N GLN A 36 -8.93 8.90 -7.79
CA GLN A 36 -9.53 9.65 -8.90
C GLN A 36 -9.22 9.02 -10.27
N ASP A 37 -8.36 7.98 -10.32
CA ASP A 37 -7.97 7.33 -11.57
C ASP A 37 -9.12 6.47 -12.13
N LYS A 38 -9.34 6.54 -13.45
CA LYS A 38 -10.41 5.83 -14.16
C LYS A 38 -10.18 4.32 -14.24
N LEU A 39 -8.93 3.86 -14.13
CA LEU A 39 -8.57 2.45 -14.13
C LEU A 39 -8.83 1.79 -12.77
N ARG A 40 -8.99 2.59 -11.71
CA ARG A 40 -9.28 2.07 -10.38
C ARG A 40 -10.64 1.40 -10.34
N LYS A 41 -10.68 0.21 -9.74
CA LYS A 41 -11.90 -0.56 -9.48
C LYS A 41 -11.97 -0.92 -8.01
N TRP A 42 -13.19 -1.12 -7.53
CA TRP A 42 -13.42 -1.58 -6.17
C TRP A 42 -12.85 -2.99 -5.98
N GLY A 43 -12.24 -3.24 -4.82
CA GLY A 43 -11.63 -4.54 -4.48
C GLY A 43 -10.23 -4.74 -5.02
N MET A 44 -9.58 -3.71 -5.56
CA MET A 44 -8.15 -3.78 -5.91
C MET A 44 -7.29 -3.87 -4.64
N VAL A 45 -6.21 -4.64 -4.72
CA VAL A 45 -5.20 -4.71 -3.65
C VAL A 45 -4.20 -3.58 -3.84
N THR A 46 -3.97 -2.79 -2.80
CA THR A 46 -2.94 -1.74 -2.82
C THR A 46 -1.63 -2.31 -2.29
N ILE A 47 -0.56 -2.17 -3.07
CA ILE A 47 0.80 -2.59 -2.73
C ILE A 47 1.62 -1.32 -2.57
N VAL A 48 2.31 -1.18 -1.45
CA VAL A 48 3.19 -0.04 -1.16
C VAL A 48 4.62 -0.56 -1.04
N ASP A 49 5.41 -0.41 -2.08
CA ASP A 49 6.83 -0.73 -2.08
C ASP A 49 7.65 0.38 -1.44
N LEU A 50 8.19 0.10 -0.26
CA LEU A 50 9.09 0.95 0.51
C LEU A 50 10.46 0.30 0.73
N LEU A 51 10.79 -0.79 0.00
CA LEU A 51 12.03 -1.54 0.21
C LEU A 51 13.29 -0.71 -0.10
N SER A 52 13.16 0.32 -0.94
CA SER A 52 14.25 1.21 -1.34
C SER A 52 14.11 2.62 -0.76
N ALA A 53 13.06 2.89 0.01
CA ALA A 53 12.76 4.20 0.55
C ALA A 53 13.27 4.36 1.99
N GLU A 54 13.70 5.58 2.33
CA GLU A 54 13.80 6.01 3.73
C GLU A 54 12.40 6.43 4.18
N THR A 55 11.98 5.97 5.35
CA THR A 55 10.60 6.14 5.82
C THR A 55 10.57 7.01 7.06
N ASP A 56 9.85 8.12 7.02
CA ASP A 56 9.62 9.02 8.14
C ASP A 56 8.12 9.08 8.43
N PHE A 57 7.64 8.05 9.12
CA PHE A 57 6.26 7.95 9.55
C PHE A 57 6.18 8.31 11.03
N GLU A 58 5.37 9.30 11.32
CA GLU A 58 5.16 9.78 12.67
C GLU A 58 3.86 9.24 13.26
N LEU A 59 3.72 9.32 14.59
CA LEU A 59 2.50 8.91 15.27
C LEU A 59 1.26 9.70 14.79
N GLN A 60 1.46 10.95 14.33
CA GLN A 60 0.37 11.74 13.77
C GLN A 60 -0.19 11.15 12.47
N ASP A 61 0.65 10.50 11.65
CA ASP A 61 0.21 9.83 10.42
C ASP A 61 -0.73 8.64 10.73
N MET A 62 -0.56 7.99 11.89
CA MET A 62 -1.49 6.95 12.36
C MET A 62 -2.89 7.50 12.61
N ARG A 63 -3.00 8.74 13.14
CA ARG A 63 -4.31 9.38 13.34
C ARG A 63 -5.00 9.62 12.01
N PHE A 64 -4.25 10.10 11.01
CA PHE A 64 -4.77 10.25 9.65
C PHE A 64 -5.22 8.92 9.05
N ALA A 65 -4.47 7.83 9.25
CA ALA A 65 -4.86 6.50 8.78
C ALA A 65 -6.20 6.04 9.40
N ILE A 66 -6.37 6.26 10.71
CA ILE A 66 -7.60 5.95 11.43
C ILE A 66 -8.77 6.80 10.93
N GLU A 67 -8.58 8.12 10.76
CA GLU A 67 -9.60 9.02 10.25
C GLU A 67 -10.02 8.69 8.82
N PHE A 68 -9.05 8.40 7.95
CA PHE A 68 -9.28 7.95 6.58
C PHE A 68 -10.13 6.67 6.55
N THR A 69 -9.75 5.68 7.35
CA THR A 69 -10.48 4.40 7.47
C THR A 69 -11.91 4.62 8.00
N ASN A 70 -12.08 5.47 9.01
CA ASN A 70 -13.38 5.83 9.55
C ASN A 70 -14.27 6.55 8.51
N ASN A 71 -13.68 7.41 7.68
CA ASN A 71 -14.40 8.09 6.62
C ASN A 71 -14.85 7.14 5.51
N LEU A 72 -14.04 6.14 5.15
CA LEU A 72 -14.44 5.06 4.23
C LEU A 72 -15.60 4.23 4.82
N SER A 73 -15.52 3.88 6.11
CA SER A 73 -16.59 3.18 6.84
C SER A 73 -17.92 3.92 6.78
N ARG A 74 -17.91 5.24 7.04
CA ARG A 74 -19.11 6.10 6.98
C ARG A 74 -19.77 6.09 5.61
N LYS A 75 -18.97 5.88 4.55
CA LYS A 75 -19.44 5.74 3.16
C LYS A 75 -19.89 4.31 2.80
N LYS A 76 -19.91 3.38 3.77
CA LYS A 76 -20.15 1.93 3.58
C LYS A 76 -19.19 1.28 2.58
N LEU A 77 -17.99 1.83 2.46
CA LEU A 77 -16.91 1.24 1.67
C LEU A 77 -16.03 0.44 2.63
N GLU A 78 -15.76 -0.82 2.27
CA GLU A 78 -14.73 -1.56 2.98
C GLU A 78 -13.35 -0.96 2.68
N PRO A 79 -12.45 -0.88 3.67
CA PRO A 79 -11.06 -0.57 3.40
C PRO A 79 -10.50 -1.60 2.43
N GLU A 80 -9.85 -1.12 1.39
CA GLU A 80 -9.05 -1.96 0.51
C GLU A 80 -7.91 -2.61 1.31
N GLN A 81 -7.52 -3.81 0.91
CA GLN A 81 -6.35 -4.46 1.49
C GLN A 81 -5.11 -3.69 1.05
N VAL A 82 -4.29 -3.31 2.03
CA VAL A 82 -2.99 -2.67 1.81
C VAL A 82 -1.91 -3.66 2.20
N ILE A 83 -0.94 -3.87 1.31
CA ILE A 83 0.25 -4.67 1.56
C ILE A 83 1.45 -3.74 1.45
N ALA A 84 2.19 -3.53 2.52
CA ALA A 84 3.44 -2.77 2.45
C ALA A 84 4.64 -3.72 2.38
N LEU A 85 5.48 -3.53 1.37
CA LEU A 85 6.80 -4.15 1.29
C LEU A 85 7.79 -3.26 2.01
N THR A 86 8.27 -3.68 3.17
CA THR A 86 9.21 -2.88 3.96
C THR A 86 10.06 -3.74 4.89
N SER A 87 11.32 -3.36 5.02
CA SER A 87 12.24 -3.89 6.05
C SER A 87 12.25 -3.04 7.33
N SER A 88 11.46 -1.96 7.39
CA SER A 88 11.45 -1.01 8.51
C SER A 88 10.72 -1.59 9.72
N LYS A 89 11.48 -1.97 10.75
CA LYS A 89 10.91 -2.44 12.04
C LYS A 89 9.96 -1.43 12.69
N ALA A 90 10.17 -0.14 12.45
CA ALA A 90 9.28 0.91 12.97
C ALA A 90 7.89 0.84 12.33
N ILE A 91 7.81 0.63 11.01
CA ILE A 91 6.53 0.45 10.30
C ILE A 91 5.83 -0.83 10.78
N HIS A 92 6.58 -1.92 10.98
CA HIS A 92 6.06 -3.15 11.59
C HIS A 92 5.40 -2.89 12.95
N LEU A 93 6.12 -2.23 13.86
CA LEU A 93 5.60 -1.89 15.18
C LEU A 93 4.35 -1.00 15.11
N ILE A 94 4.34 0.00 14.25
CA ILE A 94 3.20 0.92 14.04
C ILE A 94 1.97 0.15 13.52
N SER A 95 2.15 -0.68 12.50
CA SER A 95 1.08 -1.49 11.90
C SER A 95 0.47 -2.46 12.91
N ASP A 96 1.30 -3.17 13.67
CA ASP A 96 0.82 -4.10 14.69
C ASP A 96 0.08 -3.36 15.80
N SER A 97 0.56 -2.19 16.19
CA SER A 97 -0.13 -1.32 17.15
C SER A 97 -1.50 -0.87 16.62
N LEU A 98 -1.62 -0.51 15.34
CA LEU A 98 -2.91 -0.17 14.72
C LEU A 98 -3.92 -1.33 14.77
N LYS A 99 -3.46 -2.56 14.54
CA LYS A 99 -4.31 -3.76 14.59
C LYS A 99 -4.86 -4.04 15.99
N LEU A 100 -4.16 -3.60 17.04
CA LEU A 100 -4.58 -3.76 18.43
C LEU A 100 -5.57 -2.68 18.91
N LEU A 101 -5.71 -1.57 18.18
CA LEU A 101 -6.60 -0.49 18.59
C LEU A 101 -8.07 -0.92 18.43
N PRO A 102 -8.95 -0.59 19.40
CA PRO A 102 -10.38 -0.83 19.27
C PRO A 102 -10.94 0.08 18.17
N SER A 103 -11.09 -0.49 16.98
CA SER A 103 -11.60 0.19 15.79
C SER A 103 -12.95 -0.40 15.38
N LYS A 104 -13.85 0.45 14.86
CA LYS A 104 -15.10 -0.01 14.25
C LYS A 104 -14.89 -0.71 12.92
N VAL A 105 -13.70 -0.55 12.32
CA VAL A 105 -13.33 -1.16 11.05
C VAL A 105 -11.95 -1.80 11.17
N PRO A 106 -11.81 -3.10 10.87
CA PRO A 106 -10.52 -3.76 10.92
C PRO A 106 -9.55 -3.12 9.91
N VAL A 107 -8.36 -2.77 10.39
CA VAL A 107 -7.27 -2.32 9.52
C VAL A 107 -6.75 -3.54 8.75
N LYS A 108 -6.96 -3.55 7.43
CA LYS A 108 -6.47 -4.60 6.53
C LYS A 108 -5.10 -4.20 5.96
N LEU A 109 -4.08 -4.26 6.83
CA LEU A 109 -2.69 -3.97 6.48
C LEU A 109 -1.82 -5.21 6.70
N ASP A 110 -1.19 -5.70 5.64
CA ASP A 110 -0.21 -6.79 5.71
C ASP A 110 1.17 -6.24 5.40
N LEU A 111 2.19 -6.77 6.08
CA LEU A 111 3.57 -6.35 5.91
C LEU A 111 4.41 -7.52 5.46
N LEU A 112 5.13 -7.33 4.36
CA LEU A 112 5.99 -8.33 3.75
C LEU A 112 7.39 -7.76 3.56
N ASN A 113 8.39 -8.61 3.55
CA ASN A 113 9.79 -8.20 3.47
C ASN A 113 10.37 -8.37 2.07
N SER A 114 9.64 -8.99 1.14
CA SER A 114 10.12 -9.26 -0.21
C SER A 114 9.00 -9.36 -1.24
N VAL A 115 9.38 -9.19 -2.50
CA VAL A 115 8.47 -9.38 -3.64
C VAL A 115 8.06 -10.84 -3.80
N ASP A 116 8.93 -11.80 -3.44
CA ASP A 116 8.59 -13.23 -3.48
C ASP A 116 7.50 -13.61 -2.47
N GLU A 117 7.56 -13.02 -1.26
CA GLU A 117 6.50 -13.15 -0.26
C GLU A 117 5.18 -12.56 -0.79
N LEU A 118 5.24 -11.40 -1.44
CA LEU A 118 4.07 -10.76 -2.06
C LEU A 118 3.44 -11.62 -3.15
N ILE A 119 4.23 -12.18 -4.06
CA ILE A 119 3.73 -13.06 -5.12
C ILE A 119 3.03 -14.28 -4.52
N SER A 120 3.64 -14.87 -3.49
CA SER A 120 3.06 -16.02 -2.77
C SER A 120 1.77 -15.64 -2.06
N PHE A 121 1.75 -14.48 -1.40
CA PHE A 121 0.60 -13.94 -0.68
C PHE A 121 -0.58 -13.64 -1.61
N LEU A 122 -0.32 -13.06 -2.77
CA LEU A 122 -1.32 -12.78 -3.80
C LEU A 122 -1.83 -14.05 -4.51
N GLY A 123 -1.17 -15.20 -4.32
CA GLY A 123 -1.53 -16.45 -4.97
C GLY A 123 -1.27 -16.44 -6.48
N ILE A 124 -0.37 -15.59 -6.97
CA ILE A 124 -0.08 -15.39 -8.41
C ILE A 124 1.21 -16.10 -8.85
N SER A 125 1.64 -17.13 -8.14
CA SER A 125 2.90 -17.84 -8.41
C SER A 125 3.02 -18.37 -9.84
N GLU A 126 1.92 -18.80 -10.46
CA GLU A 126 1.90 -19.27 -11.86
C GLU A 126 2.19 -18.14 -12.86
N ARG A 127 1.91 -16.88 -12.48
CA ARG A 127 2.13 -15.67 -13.28
C ARG A 127 3.33 -14.86 -12.79
N LYS A 128 4.23 -15.47 -12.01
CA LYS A 128 5.39 -14.80 -11.40
C LYS A 128 6.22 -14.00 -12.40
N GLN A 129 6.51 -14.56 -13.58
CA GLN A 129 7.35 -13.88 -14.57
C GLN A 129 6.69 -12.61 -15.14
N GLU A 130 5.39 -12.68 -15.46
CA GLU A 130 4.62 -11.54 -15.95
C GLU A 130 4.53 -10.44 -14.89
N PHE A 131 4.26 -10.83 -13.65
CA PHE A 131 4.19 -9.89 -12.53
C PHE A 131 5.54 -9.21 -12.30
N MET A 132 6.64 -9.97 -12.29
CA MET A 132 7.98 -9.40 -12.11
C MET A 132 8.34 -8.44 -13.25
N ALA A 133 8.01 -8.77 -14.49
CA ALA A 133 8.25 -7.87 -15.63
C ALA A 133 7.49 -6.54 -15.47
N PHE A 134 6.21 -6.60 -15.08
CA PHE A 134 5.42 -5.41 -14.75
C PHE A 134 6.04 -4.62 -13.59
N TYR A 135 6.38 -5.30 -12.50
CA TYR A 135 6.93 -4.68 -11.30
C TYR A 135 8.27 -3.98 -11.57
N ASP A 136 9.17 -4.65 -12.30
CA ASP A 136 10.46 -4.08 -12.70
C ASP A 136 10.30 -2.89 -13.65
N GLN A 137 9.32 -2.95 -14.56
CA GLN A 137 8.99 -1.81 -15.43
C GLN A 137 8.53 -0.61 -14.60
N CYS A 138 7.66 -0.81 -13.61
CA CYS A 138 7.22 0.26 -12.72
C CYS A 138 8.37 0.81 -11.88
N LYS A 139 9.25 -0.06 -11.36
CA LYS A 139 10.36 0.36 -10.50
C LYS A 139 11.40 1.19 -11.26
N ASN A 140 11.74 0.77 -12.47
CA ASN A 140 12.78 1.39 -13.31
C ASN A 140 12.25 2.49 -14.25
N GLY A 141 10.93 2.62 -14.41
CA GLY A 141 10.32 3.67 -15.22
C GLY A 141 10.53 5.05 -14.60
N LYS A 142 11.47 5.82 -15.15
CA LYS A 142 11.65 7.25 -14.84
C LYS A 142 10.45 8.07 -15.27
#